data_AF-A0A9Q1J265-F1
#
_entry.id   AF-A0A9Q1J265-F1
#
_cell.length_a   1.000
_cell.length_b   1.000
_cell.length_c   1.000
_cell.angle_alpha   90.00
_cell.angle_beta   90.00
_cell.angle_gamma   90.00
#
_symmetry.space_group_name_H-M   'P 1'
#
loop_
_entity.id
_entity.type
_entity.pdbx_description
1 polymer ?
#
loop_
_entity_poly.entity_id
_entity_poly.type
_entity_poly.pdbx_seq_one_letter_code
_entity_poly.pdbx_strand_id
1 'polypeptide(L)'
;MATKKLANELGLVRKRSRPSNGNHEKQIRCGQLFPYLIVIDFESTCWGDKNNYGQEIIEFPAVVLNTANGKIDSEFHTYVQPQEHPILSKFCTELTGIRQAQVEAGVPLHICLSRFTRWIQMLQEEKNIVFAQEKVCSYTGHPCAFVTWSDWDLGVCLQYECKRKQICKPDLLNSWIDLRATYKLFYNRKPKGLNGALQDLGIKFSGREHSGLDDARNTANLAWRMINDGCLMKVTRSLDRAPLKTKPLFHMNRNTGNAHQLLKGKQPYQHQ
;
A
#
# COMPACT_ATOMS: atom_id res chain seq x y z
N MET A 1 -31.61 -12.24 20.33
CA MET A 1 -30.66 -13.30 19.93
C MET A 1 -31.13 -14.66 20.44
N ALA A 2 -32.11 -15.34 19.80
CA ALA A 2 -32.71 -16.53 20.42
C ALA A 2 -33.17 -17.66 19.46
N THR A 3 -32.93 -17.59 18.15
CA THR A 3 -33.39 -18.65 17.22
C THR A 3 -32.29 -19.63 16.81
N LYS A 4 -31.04 -19.17 16.73
CA LYS A 4 -29.90 -20.00 16.28
C LYS A 4 -29.38 -20.97 17.34
N LYS A 5 -29.50 -20.63 18.63
CA LYS A 5 -29.10 -21.51 19.75
C LYS A 5 -30.06 -22.69 19.91
N LEU A 6 -31.36 -22.42 19.86
CA LEU A 6 -32.41 -23.44 19.98
C LEU A 6 -32.38 -24.44 18.80
N ALA A 7 -32.08 -23.96 17.59
CA ALA A 7 -31.94 -24.82 16.41
C ALA A 7 -30.75 -25.80 16.50
N ASN A 8 -29.68 -25.44 17.22
CA ASN A 8 -28.52 -26.32 17.43
C ASN A 8 -28.80 -27.40 18.49
N GLU A 9 -29.51 -27.08 19.58
CA GLU A 9 -29.87 -28.06 20.62
C GLU A 9 -30.87 -29.10 20.13
N LEU A 10 -31.80 -28.72 19.25
CA LEU A 10 -32.82 -29.61 18.70
C LEU A 10 -32.34 -30.47 17.51
N GLY A 11 -31.07 -30.38 17.12
CA GLY A 11 -30.50 -31.20 16.03
C GLY A 11 -31.09 -30.94 14.63
N LEU A 12 -31.81 -29.83 14.44
CA LEU A 12 -32.52 -29.49 13.19
C LEU A 12 -31.60 -28.86 12.13
N VAL A 13 -30.31 -28.63 12.44
CA VAL A 13 -29.32 -28.10 11.51
C VAL A 13 -28.65 -29.24 10.75
N ARG A 14 -29.05 -29.46 9.49
CA ARG A 14 -28.33 -30.36 8.57
C ARG A 14 -26.89 -29.87 8.36
N LYS A 15 -25.91 -30.58 8.95
CA LYS A 15 -24.50 -30.48 8.56
C LYS A 15 -24.37 -30.96 7.11
N ARG A 16 -23.97 -30.07 6.20
CA ARG A 16 -23.49 -30.47 4.87
C ARG A 16 -22.17 -31.23 5.06
N SER A 17 -22.23 -32.56 5.02
CA SER A 17 -21.07 -33.42 4.90
C SER A 17 -20.42 -33.18 3.54
N ARG A 18 -19.23 -32.57 3.53
CA ARG A 18 -18.31 -32.70 2.39
C ARG A 18 -17.66 -34.08 2.48
N PRO A 19 -17.54 -34.83 1.39
CA PRO A 19 -16.84 -36.10 1.43
C PRO A 19 -15.36 -35.83 1.71
N SER A 20 -14.85 -36.49 2.73
CA SER A 20 -13.42 -36.60 3.03
C SER A 20 -12.80 -37.54 2.00
N ASN A 21 -12.13 -36.97 1.00
CA ASN A 21 -11.05 -37.70 0.31
C ASN A 21 -9.73 -37.19 0.87
N GLY A 22 -9.00 -38.11 1.47
CA GLY A 22 -7.61 -37.92 1.84
C GLY A 22 -6.79 -37.58 0.61
N ASN A 23 -6.06 -36.47 0.72
CA ASN A 23 -4.70 -36.27 0.28
C ASN A 23 -4.29 -34.90 0.81
N HIS A 24 -3.60 -34.87 1.96
CA HIS A 24 -2.76 -33.72 2.33
C HIS A 24 -1.53 -33.66 1.41
N GLU A 25 -1.78 -33.67 0.10
CA GLU A 25 -0.76 -33.41 -0.90
C GLU A 25 -0.73 -31.90 -1.11
N LYS A 26 0.42 -31.33 -0.74
CA LYS A 26 0.92 -30.00 -1.08
C LYS A 26 0.02 -29.30 -2.12
N GLN A 27 -0.85 -28.44 -1.62
CA GLN A 27 -1.62 -27.50 -2.44
C GLN A 27 -0.60 -26.83 -3.37
N ILE A 28 -0.72 -27.10 -4.68
CA ILE A 28 0.18 -26.56 -5.69
C ILE A 28 0.15 -25.05 -5.52
N ARG A 29 1.21 -24.48 -4.96
CA ARG A 29 1.33 -23.04 -4.79
C ARG A 29 1.34 -22.46 -6.19
N CYS A 30 0.34 -21.66 -6.50
CA CYS A 30 0.41 -20.80 -7.68
C CYS A 30 1.67 -19.96 -7.50
N GLY A 31 2.67 -20.17 -8.36
CA GLY A 31 3.98 -19.54 -8.23
C GLY A 31 3.80 -18.02 -8.24
N GLN A 32 4.03 -17.38 -7.10
CA GLN A 32 4.00 -15.92 -7.02
C GLN A 32 5.09 -15.37 -7.93
N LEU A 33 4.77 -14.28 -8.63
CA LEU A 33 5.74 -13.58 -9.48
C LEU A 33 6.93 -13.05 -8.68
N PHE A 34 6.66 -12.61 -7.45
CA PHE A 34 7.64 -12.03 -6.56
C PHE A 34 7.97 -13.04 -5.43
N PRO A 35 9.17 -13.65 -5.42
CA PRO A 35 9.61 -14.48 -4.30
C PRO A 35 9.72 -13.70 -2.98
N TYR A 36 9.97 -12.39 -3.07
CA TYR A 36 10.04 -11.48 -1.94
C TYR A 36 9.16 -10.25 -2.16
N LEU A 37 8.53 -9.79 -1.08
CA LEU A 37 7.79 -8.54 -1.02
C LEU A 37 8.38 -7.68 0.10
N ILE A 38 8.58 -6.39 -0.14
CA ILE A 38 9.03 -5.45 0.89
C ILE A 38 7.86 -4.56 1.28
N VAL A 39 7.35 -4.75 2.50
CA VAL A 39 6.17 -4.06 3.00
C VAL A 39 6.59 -2.84 3.80
N ILE A 40 6.04 -1.68 3.48
CA ILE A 40 6.34 -0.38 4.09
C ILE A 40 5.05 0.21 4.66
N ASP A 41 5.13 0.84 5.84
CA ASP A 41 4.02 1.58 6.46
C ASP A 41 4.59 2.77 7.26
N PHE A 42 4.35 4.01 6.81
CA PHE A 42 4.91 5.18 7.48
C PHE A 42 3.98 5.71 8.55
N GLU A 43 4.57 6.20 9.64
CA GLU A 43 3.88 7.17 10.49
C GLU A 43 4.35 8.58 10.14
N SER A 44 3.44 9.55 10.22
CA SER A 44 3.74 10.97 9.98
C SER A 44 3.26 11.87 11.11
N THR A 45 3.78 13.09 11.14
CA THR A 45 3.17 14.18 11.90
C THR A 45 1.69 14.32 11.53
N CYS A 46 0.85 14.55 12.54
CA CYS A 46 -0.59 14.74 12.36
C CYS A 46 -1.19 15.59 13.49
N TRP A 47 -2.39 16.13 13.24
CA TRP A 47 -3.12 17.02 14.15
C TRP A 47 -4.59 16.61 14.18
N GLY A 48 -5.27 16.88 15.29
CA GLY A 48 -6.70 16.55 15.46
C GLY A 48 -7.64 17.55 14.79
N ASP A 49 -7.12 18.68 14.31
CA ASP A 49 -7.88 19.68 13.57
C ASP A 49 -7.89 19.37 12.06
N LYS A 50 -8.62 20.17 11.28
CA LYS A 50 -8.74 19.99 9.82
C LYS A 50 -7.76 20.84 9.02
N ASN A 51 -6.72 21.38 9.67
CA ASN A 51 -5.79 22.26 9.01
C ASN A 51 -4.87 21.44 8.08
N ASN A 52 -4.50 22.05 6.96
CA ASN A 52 -3.68 21.37 5.94
C ASN A 52 -2.19 21.61 6.20
N TYR A 53 -1.70 21.06 7.31
CA TYR A 53 -0.27 21.08 7.63
C TYR A 53 0.51 20.14 6.69
N GLY A 54 1.75 20.49 6.37
CA GLY A 54 2.65 19.59 5.65
C GLY A 54 3.01 18.41 6.54
N GLN A 55 2.56 17.21 6.20
CA GLN A 55 2.94 15.99 6.92
C GLN A 55 4.42 15.67 6.66
N GLU A 56 5.10 15.19 7.70
CA GLU A 56 6.49 14.73 7.68
C GLU A 56 6.55 13.32 8.26
N ILE A 57 7.26 12.41 7.58
CA ILE A 57 7.50 11.05 8.08
C ILE A 57 8.27 11.13 9.40
N ILE A 58 7.82 10.37 10.40
CA ILE A 58 8.42 10.28 11.73
C ILE A 58 8.79 8.84 12.11
N GLU A 59 8.29 7.84 11.40
CA GLU A 59 8.71 6.44 11.49
C GLU A 59 8.79 5.84 10.07
N PHE A 60 9.91 5.16 9.77
CA PHE A 60 10.16 4.51 8.49
C PHE A 60 10.54 3.03 8.71
N PRO A 61 9.54 2.14 8.78
CA PRO A 61 9.73 0.70 8.79
C PRO A 61 9.66 0.10 7.38
N ALA A 62 10.33 -1.04 7.22
CA ALA A 62 10.05 -1.98 6.15
C ALA A 62 10.29 -3.41 6.60
N VAL A 63 9.51 -4.37 6.09
CA VAL A 63 9.70 -5.80 6.38
C VAL A 63 9.74 -6.63 5.09
N VAL A 64 10.62 -7.62 5.04
CA VAL A 64 10.78 -8.51 3.87
C VAL A 64 9.98 -9.79 4.08
N LEU A 65 8.89 -9.95 3.34
CA LEU A 65 8.07 -11.16 3.32
C LEU A 65 8.59 -12.15 2.27
N ASN A 66 8.91 -13.37 2.70
CA ASN A 66 9.23 -14.49 1.81
C ASN A 66 7.95 -15.21 1.37
N THR A 67 7.60 -15.12 0.09
CA THR A 67 6.34 -15.66 -0.43
C THR A 67 6.35 -17.18 -0.59
N ALA A 68 7.50 -17.83 -0.36
CA ALA A 68 7.59 -19.29 -0.32
C ALA A 68 7.29 -19.87 1.07
N ASN A 69 7.22 -19.08 2.15
CA ASN A 69 6.96 -19.64 3.48
C ASN A 69 6.16 -18.74 4.42
N GLY A 70 5.91 -17.48 4.02
CA GLY A 70 5.18 -16.50 4.82
C GLY A 70 5.98 -15.90 5.97
N LYS A 71 7.30 -16.14 6.04
CA LYS A 71 8.16 -15.59 7.09
C LYS A 71 8.64 -14.19 6.73
N ILE A 72 8.88 -13.40 7.78
CA ILE A 72 9.59 -12.14 7.67
C ILE A 72 11.09 -12.46 7.80
N ASP A 73 11.84 -12.23 6.73
CA ASP A 73 13.26 -12.60 6.63
C ASP A 73 14.20 -11.46 7.06
N SER A 74 13.73 -10.22 7.03
CA SER A 74 14.51 -9.04 7.42
C SER A 74 13.60 -7.86 7.71
N GLU A 75 14.08 -6.92 8.52
CA GLU A 75 13.38 -5.70 8.88
C GLU A 75 14.34 -4.50 8.81
N PHE A 76 13.81 -3.37 8.37
CA PHE A 76 14.41 -2.05 8.50
C PHE A 76 13.50 -1.21 9.39
N HIS A 77 14.08 -0.43 10.30
CA HIS A 77 13.31 0.46 11.16
C HIS A 77 14.16 1.67 11.53
N THR A 78 13.57 2.86 11.43
CA THR A 78 14.23 4.12 11.80
C THR A 78 13.17 5.15 12.15
N TYR A 79 13.36 5.85 13.27
CA TYR A 79 12.63 7.10 13.54
C TYR A 79 13.24 8.25 12.76
N VAL A 80 12.38 9.11 12.23
CA VAL A 80 12.74 10.25 11.40
C VAL A 80 12.47 11.54 12.17
N GLN A 81 13.43 12.45 12.15
CA GLN A 81 13.30 13.76 12.78
C GLN A 81 12.54 14.72 11.84
N PRO A 82 11.33 15.20 12.21
CA PRO A 82 10.64 16.24 11.45
C PRO A 82 11.39 17.58 11.60
N GLN A 83 11.44 18.35 10.53
CA GLN A 83 12.21 19.60 10.43
C GLN A 83 11.31 20.83 10.30
N GLU A 84 10.13 20.69 9.71
CA GLU A 84 9.17 21.79 9.55
C GLU A 84 8.28 21.92 10.79
N HIS A 85 7.87 20.79 11.36
CA HIS A 85 7.07 20.69 12.58
C HIS A 85 7.77 19.76 13.61
N PRO A 86 8.87 20.20 14.23
CA PRO A 86 9.72 19.35 15.08
C PRO A 86 9.05 18.88 16.38
N ILE A 87 7.99 19.55 16.83
CA ILE A 87 7.25 19.20 18.04
C ILE A 87 5.99 18.44 17.66
N LEU A 88 5.91 17.18 18.10
CA LEU A 88 4.74 16.34 17.85
C LEU A 88 3.52 16.88 18.60
N SER A 89 2.38 16.89 17.92
CA SER A 89 1.12 17.21 18.58
C SER A 89 0.75 16.10 19.57
N LYS A 90 -0.01 16.45 20.63
CA LYS A 90 -0.55 15.46 21.57
C LYS A 90 -1.37 14.38 20.86
N PHE A 91 -2.17 14.78 19.87
CA PHE A 91 -2.96 13.86 19.05
C PHE A 91 -2.06 12.86 18.31
N CYS A 92 -0.96 13.32 17.71
CA CYS A 92 -0.01 12.46 17.01
C CYS A 92 0.62 11.44 17.95
N THR A 93 1.15 11.87 19.10
CA THR A 93 1.74 10.95 20.08
C THR A 93 0.73 9.96 20.65
N GLU A 94 -0.52 10.36 20.88
CA GLU A 94 -1.58 9.44 21.34
C GLU A 94 -1.97 8.43 20.25
N LEU A 95 -2.06 8.88 18.99
CA LEU A 95 -2.40 8.03 17.85
C LEU A 95 -1.28 7.03 17.57
N THR A 96 -0.04 7.48 17.37
CA THR A 96 1.07 6.64 16.90
C THR A 96 1.87 5.98 18.04
N GLY A 97 1.76 6.51 19.25
CA GLY A 97 2.57 6.07 20.39
C GLY A 97 4.02 6.56 20.33
N ILE A 98 4.41 7.29 19.28
CA ILE A 98 5.75 7.83 19.11
C ILE A 98 5.93 9.04 20.04
N ARG A 99 6.94 8.97 20.89
CA ARG A 99 7.30 10.01 21.85
C ARG A 99 8.22 11.04 21.21
N GLN A 100 8.14 12.27 21.71
CA GLN A 100 8.99 13.38 21.28
C GLN A 100 10.49 13.02 21.30
N ALA A 101 10.97 12.38 22.37
CA ALA A 101 12.37 11.96 22.48
C ALA A 101 12.82 10.97 21.38
N GLN A 102 11.90 10.18 20.80
CA GLN A 102 12.23 9.23 19.73
C GLN A 102 12.46 9.94 18.40
N VAL A 103 11.66 10.97 18.08
CA VAL A 103 11.86 11.76 16.86
C VAL A 103 13.05 12.72 16.99
N GLU A 104 13.32 13.23 18.20
CA GLU A 104 14.52 14.05 18.49
C GLU A 104 15.82 13.24 18.34
N ALA A 105 15.80 11.97 18.72
CA ALA A 105 16.92 11.03 18.50
C ALA A 105 16.92 10.42 17.09
N GLY A 106 15.89 10.70 16.28
CA GLY A 106 15.77 10.24 14.91
C GLY A 106 16.77 10.90 13.97
N VAL A 107 16.77 10.47 12.71
CA VAL A 107 17.61 11.09 11.66
C VAL A 107 16.77 11.90 10.69
N PRO A 108 17.32 12.93 10.03
CA PRO A 108 16.62 13.60 8.94
C PRO A 108 16.23 12.64 7.81
N LEU A 109 15.11 12.91 7.13
CA LEU A 109 14.55 12.02 6.09
C LEU A 109 15.57 11.60 5.02
N HIS A 110 16.42 12.52 4.54
CA HIS A 110 17.42 12.20 3.51
C HIS A 110 18.47 11.18 3.98
N ILE A 111 18.84 11.20 5.27
CA ILE A 111 19.72 10.20 5.89
C ILE A 111 18.97 8.88 6.04
N CYS A 112 17.70 8.91 6.45
CA CYS A 112 16.85 7.72 6.51
C CYS A 112 16.77 7.01 5.15
N LEU A 113 16.51 7.77 4.07
CA LEU A 113 16.46 7.23 2.71
C LEU A 113 17.81 6.66 2.26
N SER A 114 18.92 7.29 2.64
CA SER A 114 20.26 6.77 2.34
C SER A 114 20.55 5.45 3.07
N ARG A 115 20.14 5.33 4.34
CA ARG A 115 20.21 4.09 5.12
C ARG A 115 19.32 3.00 4.55
N PHE A 116 18.10 3.36 4.14
CA PHE A 116 17.16 2.44 3.51
C PHE A 116 17.70 1.91 2.18
N THR A 117 18.23 2.77 1.31
CA THR A 117 18.85 2.36 0.04
C THR A 117 20.02 1.41 0.27
N ARG A 118 20.87 1.67 1.28
CA ARG A 118 21.95 0.74 1.64
C ARG A 118 21.42 -0.61 2.11
N TRP A 119 20.36 -0.63 2.91
CA TRP A 119 19.71 -1.87 3.34
C TRP A 119 19.14 -2.65 2.14
N ILE A 120 18.53 -1.97 1.17
CA ILE A 120 18.08 -2.60 -0.09
C ILE A 120 19.26 -3.22 -0.86
N GLN A 121 20.38 -2.51 -1.00
CA GLN A 121 21.58 -3.05 -1.68
C GLN A 121 22.08 -4.33 -1.02
N MET A 122 22.12 -4.38 0.32
CA MET A 122 22.47 -5.60 1.05
C MET A 122 21.51 -6.75 0.76
N LEU A 123 20.19 -6.48 0.65
CA LEU A 123 19.21 -7.49 0.27
C LEU A 123 19.38 -7.96 -1.18
N GLN A 124 19.74 -7.06 -2.10
CA GLN A 124 20.04 -7.41 -3.50
C GLN A 124 21.20 -8.39 -3.58
N GLU A 125 22.27 -8.14 -2.83
CA GLU A 125 23.44 -9.04 -2.75
C GLU A 125 23.09 -10.38 -2.09
N GLU A 126 22.39 -10.36 -0.95
CA GLU A 126 22.10 -11.55 -0.14
C GLU A 126 21.06 -12.48 -0.79
N LYS A 127 19.99 -11.89 -1.36
CA LYS A 127 18.82 -12.64 -1.86
C LYS A 127 18.71 -12.63 -3.39
N ASN A 128 19.65 -11.99 -4.08
CA ASN A 128 19.67 -11.83 -5.53
C ASN A 128 18.34 -11.22 -6.03
N ILE A 129 17.84 -10.19 -5.34
CA ILE A 129 16.57 -9.53 -5.71
C ILE A 129 16.78 -8.40 -6.72
N VAL A 130 15.81 -8.20 -7.60
CA VAL A 130 15.83 -7.12 -8.61
C VAL A 130 14.48 -6.40 -8.67
N PHE A 131 14.50 -5.08 -8.91
CA PHE A 131 13.30 -4.27 -9.03
C PHE A 131 13.03 -3.90 -10.50
N ALA A 132 11.76 -3.76 -10.88
CA ALA A 132 11.35 -3.57 -12.28
C ALA A 132 11.92 -2.30 -12.95
N GLN A 133 12.30 -1.30 -12.17
CA GLN A 133 12.87 -0.02 -12.64
C GLN A 133 14.36 -0.11 -12.95
N GLU A 134 15.05 -1.15 -12.49
CA GLU A 134 16.48 -1.30 -12.68
C GLU A 134 16.76 -1.74 -14.12
N LYS A 135 17.31 -0.83 -14.92
CA LYS A 135 17.82 -1.11 -16.27
C LYS A 135 19.07 -1.97 -16.17
N VAL A 136 18.92 -3.26 -15.85
CA VAL A 136 20.06 -4.19 -15.80
C VAL A 136 19.94 -5.23 -16.90
N CYS A 137 20.98 -5.27 -17.73
CA CYS A 137 21.20 -6.22 -18.80
C CYS A 137 21.64 -7.60 -18.26
N SER A 138 20.78 -8.30 -17.50
CA SER A 138 20.92 -9.75 -17.22
C SER A 138 19.69 -10.28 -16.46
N TYR A 139 19.02 -11.29 -17.01
CA TYR A 139 17.75 -11.85 -16.52
C TYR A 139 17.89 -12.86 -15.36
N THR A 140 18.82 -12.69 -14.43
CA THR A 140 19.15 -13.73 -13.43
C THR A 140 18.75 -13.42 -11.99
N GLY A 141 17.95 -12.38 -11.75
CA GLY A 141 17.49 -12.00 -10.40
C GLY A 141 16.08 -12.48 -10.05
N HIS A 142 15.79 -12.57 -8.74
CA HIS A 142 14.45 -12.78 -8.20
C HIS A 142 13.67 -11.45 -8.21
N PRO A 143 12.56 -11.33 -8.96
CA PRO A 143 11.77 -10.10 -8.96
C PRO A 143 11.26 -9.78 -7.55
N CYS A 144 11.38 -8.52 -7.14
CA CYS A 144 10.89 -8.02 -5.86
C CYS A 144 9.99 -6.81 -6.07
N ALA A 145 9.00 -6.64 -5.20
CA ALA A 145 8.08 -5.51 -5.24
C ALA A 145 7.87 -4.90 -3.85
N PHE A 146 7.72 -3.57 -3.82
CA PHE A 146 7.24 -2.87 -2.64
C PHE A 146 5.73 -3.06 -2.47
N VAL A 147 5.28 -3.09 -1.22
CA VAL A 147 3.88 -3.21 -0.84
C VAL A 147 3.59 -2.17 0.24
N THR A 148 2.44 -1.52 0.14
CA THR A 148 1.92 -0.64 1.19
C THR A 148 0.47 -1.00 1.45
N TRP A 149 -0.08 -0.60 2.59
CA TRP A 149 -1.52 -0.77 2.80
C TRP A 149 -2.33 0.07 1.79
N SER A 150 -1.88 1.28 1.45
CA SER A 150 -2.56 2.15 0.48
C SER A 150 -1.59 3.04 -0.31
N ASP A 151 -2.11 3.85 -1.23
CA ASP A 151 -1.32 4.84 -1.98
C ASP A 151 -0.68 5.95 -1.13
N TRP A 152 -1.11 6.11 0.12
CA TRP A 152 -0.73 7.24 0.95
C TRP A 152 0.78 7.28 1.22
N ASP A 153 1.41 6.15 1.58
CA ASP A 153 2.83 6.13 1.99
C ASP A 153 3.78 6.63 0.89
N LEU A 154 3.82 5.93 -0.25
CA LEU A 154 4.78 6.18 -1.33
C LEU A 154 4.28 7.19 -2.37
N GLY A 155 2.96 7.26 -2.57
CA GLY A 155 2.33 8.11 -3.58
C GLY A 155 1.94 9.50 -3.08
N VAL A 156 1.78 9.67 -1.76
CA VAL A 156 1.39 10.94 -1.13
C VAL A 156 2.47 11.42 -0.17
N CYS A 157 2.62 10.77 0.98
CA CYS A 157 3.45 11.23 2.10
C CYS A 157 4.92 11.43 1.67
N LEU A 158 5.60 10.35 1.28
CA LEU A 158 7.01 10.43 0.84
C LEU A 158 7.17 11.30 -0.40
N GLN A 159 6.26 11.19 -1.37
CA GLN A 159 6.35 11.95 -2.63
C GLN A 159 6.29 13.45 -2.40
N TYR A 160 5.30 13.91 -1.63
CA TYR A 160 5.12 15.34 -1.38
C TYR A 160 6.15 15.87 -0.40
N GLU A 161 6.52 15.11 0.64
CA GLU A 161 7.58 15.54 1.56
C GLU A 161 8.92 15.71 0.83
N CYS A 162 9.35 14.73 0.04
CA CYS A 162 10.57 14.84 -0.76
C CYS A 162 10.53 16.04 -1.70
N LYS A 163 9.40 16.26 -2.39
CA LYS A 163 9.24 17.41 -3.29
C LYS A 163 9.36 18.74 -2.56
N ARG A 164 8.70 18.89 -1.40
CA ARG A 164 8.72 20.14 -0.61
C ARG A 164 10.11 20.43 -0.04
N LYS A 165 10.81 19.38 0.42
CA LYS A 165 12.15 19.47 1.03
C LYS A 165 13.30 19.40 0.02
N GLN A 166 13.01 19.31 -1.28
CA GLN A 166 13.99 19.15 -2.36
C GLN A 166 14.92 17.93 -2.14
N ILE A 167 14.36 16.84 -1.58
CA ILE A 167 15.06 15.57 -1.39
C ILE A 167 14.80 14.69 -2.61
N CYS A 168 15.85 14.04 -3.13
CA CYS A 168 15.71 13.07 -4.19
C CYS A 168 15.05 11.79 -3.65
N LYS A 169 13.85 11.47 -4.11
CA LYS A 169 13.16 10.22 -3.78
C LYS A 169 13.81 9.07 -4.58
N PRO A 170 14.18 7.94 -3.95
CA PRO A 170 14.69 6.77 -4.67
C PRO A 170 13.68 6.25 -5.70
N ASP A 171 14.10 6.11 -6.96
CA ASP A 171 13.22 5.70 -8.08
C ASP A 171 12.59 4.30 -7.88
N LEU A 172 13.27 3.41 -7.17
CA LEU A 172 12.74 2.10 -6.79
C LEU A 172 11.44 2.18 -5.98
N LEU A 173 11.19 3.31 -5.28
CA LEU A 173 9.97 3.57 -4.52
C LEU A 173 8.86 4.22 -5.36
N ASN A 174 9.02 4.29 -6.68
CA ASN A 174 8.00 4.83 -7.60
C ASN A 174 7.03 3.76 -8.11
N SER A 175 7.15 2.51 -7.66
CA SER A 175 6.27 1.40 -8.06
C SER A 175 6.01 0.44 -6.91
N TRP A 176 4.74 0.15 -6.64
CA TRP A 176 4.34 -0.68 -5.51
C TRP A 176 3.00 -1.39 -5.75
N ILE A 177 2.70 -2.31 -4.85
CA ILE A 177 1.42 -2.98 -4.70
C ILE A 177 0.63 -2.27 -3.59
N ASP A 178 -0.45 -1.58 -3.96
CA ASP A 178 -1.51 -1.18 -3.03
C ASP A 178 -2.27 -2.44 -2.58
N LEU A 179 -1.99 -2.91 -1.36
CA LEU A 179 -2.58 -4.14 -0.84
C LEU A 179 -4.07 -3.98 -0.57
N ARG A 180 -4.55 -2.80 -0.16
CA ARG A 180 -5.98 -2.55 0.04
C ARG A 180 -6.77 -2.62 -1.27
N ALA A 181 -6.24 -2.06 -2.35
CA ALA A 181 -6.84 -2.18 -3.68
C ALA A 181 -6.86 -3.64 -4.14
N THR A 182 -5.75 -4.36 -3.93
CA THR A 182 -5.63 -5.80 -4.23
C THR A 182 -6.66 -6.61 -3.42
N TYR A 183 -6.79 -6.34 -2.12
CA TYR A 183 -7.75 -6.98 -1.22
C TYR A 183 -9.20 -6.76 -1.69
N LYS A 184 -9.54 -5.50 -2.04
CA LYS A 184 -10.88 -5.15 -2.53
C LYS A 184 -11.22 -5.91 -3.79
N LEU A 185 -10.29 -6.00 -4.72
CA LEU A 185 -10.49 -6.71 -5.99
C LEU A 185 -10.63 -8.23 -5.75
N PHE A 186 -9.74 -8.80 -4.95
CA PHE A 186 -9.65 -10.25 -4.75
C PHE A 186 -10.83 -10.81 -3.94
N TYR A 187 -11.17 -10.19 -2.81
CA TYR A 187 -12.27 -10.66 -1.95
C TYR A 187 -13.62 -10.03 -2.28
N ASN A 188 -13.66 -9.02 -3.15
CA ASN A 188 -14.85 -8.21 -3.43
C ASN A 188 -15.48 -7.61 -2.15
N ARG A 189 -14.64 -7.05 -1.26
CA ARG A 189 -15.02 -6.47 0.04
C ARG A 189 -14.39 -5.10 0.25
N LYS A 190 -14.98 -4.27 1.12
CA LYS A 190 -14.47 -2.94 1.47
C LYS A 190 -14.06 -2.91 2.96
N PRO A 191 -12.78 -3.13 3.28
CA PRO A 191 -12.34 -3.20 4.66
C PRO A 191 -12.29 -1.81 5.32
N LYS A 192 -12.56 -1.77 6.62
CA LYS A 192 -12.39 -0.60 7.49
C LYS A 192 -10.94 -0.52 7.98
N GLY A 193 -10.04 -0.01 7.13
CA GLY A 193 -8.61 0.03 7.43
C GLY A 193 -7.95 -1.36 7.41
N LEU A 194 -6.68 -1.42 7.80
CA LEU A 194 -5.88 -2.66 7.82
C LEU A 194 -6.48 -3.66 8.82
N ASN A 195 -6.73 -3.22 10.06
CA ASN A 195 -7.31 -4.08 11.10
C ASN A 195 -8.67 -4.64 10.70
N GLY A 196 -9.53 -3.85 10.03
CA GLY A 196 -10.78 -4.36 9.47
C GLY A 196 -10.58 -5.47 8.45
N ALA A 197 -9.56 -5.39 7.58
CA ALA A 197 -9.24 -6.45 6.63
C ALA A 197 -8.71 -7.72 7.30
N LEU A 198 -7.92 -7.59 8.36
CA LEU A 198 -7.45 -8.72 9.16
C LEU A 198 -8.62 -9.43 9.85
N GLN A 199 -9.49 -8.66 10.51
CA GLN A 199 -10.67 -9.19 11.20
C GLN A 199 -11.64 -9.88 10.25
N ASP A 200 -11.87 -9.32 9.06
CA ASP A 200 -12.70 -9.92 8.00
C ASP A 200 -12.24 -11.34 7.60
N LEU A 201 -10.96 -11.65 7.81
CA LEU A 201 -10.33 -12.93 7.51
C LEU A 201 -10.05 -13.78 8.75
N GLY A 202 -10.48 -13.33 9.93
CA GLY A 202 -10.28 -14.01 11.21
C GLY A 202 -8.85 -13.89 11.77
N ILE A 203 -8.09 -12.89 11.34
CA ILE A 203 -6.73 -12.62 11.83
C ILE A 203 -6.82 -11.53 12.91
N LYS A 204 -6.19 -11.79 14.05
CA LYS A 204 -6.05 -10.78 15.12
C LYS A 204 -4.85 -9.89 14.81
N PHE A 205 -5.02 -8.58 14.94
CA PHE A 205 -3.91 -7.63 14.88
C PHE A 205 -2.88 -7.95 15.97
N SER A 206 -1.60 -8.00 15.60
CA SER A 206 -0.49 -8.20 16.54
C SER A 206 0.24 -6.89 16.78
N GLY A 207 0.55 -6.58 18.04
CA GLY A 207 1.23 -5.32 18.39
C GLY A 207 0.25 -4.15 18.55
N ARG A 208 0.71 -2.94 18.23
CA ARG A 208 -0.04 -1.69 18.39
C ARG A 208 -0.44 -1.12 17.02
N GLU A 209 -1.73 -0.85 16.81
CA GLU A 209 -2.20 -0.10 15.64
C GLU A 209 -1.56 1.30 15.62
N HIS A 210 -1.17 1.78 14.44
CA HIS A 210 -0.44 3.03 14.24
C HIS A 210 0.99 3.03 14.81
N SER A 211 1.57 1.84 14.97
CA SER A 211 3.03 1.70 15.01
C SER A 211 3.43 1.16 13.66
N GLY A 212 4.22 1.93 12.90
CA GLY A 212 4.49 1.59 11.50
C GLY A 212 5.12 0.21 11.35
N LEU A 213 5.99 -0.22 12.27
CA LEU A 213 6.60 -1.54 12.21
C LEU A 213 5.58 -2.67 12.43
N ASP A 214 4.67 -2.51 13.39
CA ASP A 214 3.62 -3.48 13.63
C ASP A 214 2.60 -3.50 12.48
N ASP A 215 2.25 -2.34 11.92
CA ASP A 215 1.38 -2.24 10.75
C ASP A 215 2.01 -2.87 9.50
N ALA A 216 3.32 -2.67 9.27
CA ALA A 216 4.05 -3.33 8.18
C ALA A 216 4.06 -4.87 8.34
N ARG A 217 4.29 -5.38 9.56
CA ARG A 217 4.22 -6.83 9.86
C ARG A 217 2.82 -7.40 9.64
N ASN A 218 1.79 -6.71 10.10
CA ASN A 218 0.40 -7.14 9.91
C ASN A 218 -0.01 -7.08 8.43
N THR A 219 0.44 -6.07 7.69
CA THR A 219 0.25 -5.97 6.24
C THR A 219 0.96 -7.12 5.51
N ALA A 220 2.16 -7.52 5.93
CA ALA A 220 2.84 -8.70 5.41
C ALA A 220 2.06 -10.00 5.71
N ASN A 221 1.54 -10.16 6.93
CA ASN A 221 0.70 -11.30 7.29
C ASN A 221 -0.60 -11.37 6.46
N LEU A 222 -1.21 -10.22 6.19
CA LEU A 222 -2.38 -10.13 5.32
C LEU A 222 -2.03 -10.50 3.87
N ALA A 223 -0.91 -10.00 3.34
CA ALA A 223 -0.42 -10.35 2.01
C ALA A 223 -0.17 -11.86 1.90
N TRP A 224 0.46 -12.47 2.91
CA TRP A 224 0.66 -13.91 2.97
C TRP A 224 -0.66 -14.69 3.00
N ARG A 225 -1.62 -14.25 3.81
CA ARG A 225 -2.95 -14.86 3.82
C ARG A 225 -3.62 -14.79 2.44
N MET A 226 -3.55 -13.64 1.78
CA MET A 226 -4.09 -13.46 0.42
C MET A 226 -3.41 -14.41 -0.58
N ILE A 227 -2.09 -14.57 -0.51
CA ILE A 227 -1.33 -15.52 -1.35
C ILE A 227 -1.84 -16.95 -1.14
N ASN A 228 -2.03 -17.38 0.10
CA ASN A 228 -2.56 -18.72 0.42
C ASN A 228 -3.99 -18.93 -0.06
N ASP A 229 -4.80 -17.87 -0.07
CA ASP A 229 -6.17 -17.91 -0.60
C ASP A 229 -6.19 -17.92 -2.14
N GLY A 230 -5.04 -17.75 -2.82
CA GLY A 230 -4.88 -17.83 -4.27
C GLY A 230 -4.69 -16.48 -4.97
N CYS A 231 -4.49 -15.40 -4.22
CA CYS A 231 -4.25 -14.07 -4.80
C CYS A 231 -2.85 -13.99 -5.41
N LEU A 232 -2.75 -13.57 -6.67
CA LEU A 232 -1.48 -13.24 -7.32
C LEU A 232 -1.12 -11.78 -7.08
N MET A 233 0.03 -11.55 -6.46
CA MET A 233 0.53 -10.20 -6.18
C MET A 233 1.05 -9.55 -7.47
N LYS A 234 0.56 -8.35 -7.77
CA LYS A 234 0.90 -7.57 -8.97
C LYS A 234 1.07 -6.11 -8.60
N VAL A 235 2.03 -5.44 -9.23
CA VAL A 235 2.19 -3.98 -9.14
C VAL A 235 0.89 -3.32 -9.57
N THR A 236 0.32 -2.47 -8.70
CA THR A 236 -0.94 -1.76 -8.96
C THR A 236 -0.71 -0.26 -9.18
N ARG A 237 0.43 0.28 -8.75
CA ARG A 237 0.76 1.71 -8.82
C ARG A 237 2.15 1.93 -9.40
N SER A 238 2.29 3.02 -10.17
CA SER A 238 3.56 3.52 -10.66
C SER A 238 3.47 5.03 -10.88
N LEU A 239 4.47 5.80 -10.45
CA LEU A 239 4.57 7.24 -10.72
C LEU A 239 5.18 7.54 -12.10
N ASP A 240 5.88 6.57 -12.70
CA ASP A 240 6.54 6.72 -14.01
C ASP A 240 5.56 6.53 -15.19
N ARG A 241 4.40 5.92 -14.94
CA ARG A 241 3.34 5.80 -15.95
C ARG A 241 2.47 7.05 -15.93
N ALA A 242 2.59 7.86 -16.97
CA ALA A 242 1.59 8.90 -17.24
C ALA A 242 0.19 8.26 -17.23
N PRO A 243 -0.83 8.88 -16.58
CA PRO A 243 -2.19 8.37 -16.65
C PRO A 243 -2.60 8.31 -18.11
N LEU A 244 -2.97 7.12 -18.59
CA LEU A 244 -3.64 6.98 -19.88
C LEU A 244 -4.88 7.87 -19.82
N LYS A 245 -4.84 9.00 -20.52
CA LYS A 245 -6.03 9.78 -20.82
C LYS A 245 -6.90 8.93 -21.75
N THR A 246 -7.68 8.01 -21.19
CA THR A 246 -8.80 7.43 -21.92
C THR A 246 -9.82 8.55 -22.13
N LYS A 247 -9.68 9.27 -23.24
CA LYS A 247 -10.80 10.07 -23.76
C LYS A 247 -11.94 9.09 -24.00
N PRO A 248 -13.15 9.33 -23.48
CA PRO A 248 -14.30 8.51 -23.87
C PRO A 248 -14.51 8.72 -25.37
N LEU A 249 -14.39 7.64 -26.14
CA LEU A 249 -14.84 7.56 -27.53
C LEU A 249 -16.36 7.67 -27.52
N PHE A 250 -16.89 8.90 -27.48
CA PHE A 250 -18.26 9.15 -27.89
C PHE A 250 -18.31 9.04 -29.42
N HIS A 251 -18.76 7.89 -29.89
CA HIS A 251 -19.15 7.69 -31.27
C HIS A 251 -20.52 8.37 -31.48
N MET A 252 -20.51 9.66 -31.81
CA MET A 252 -21.69 10.36 -32.30
C MET A 252 -21.78 10.15 -33.80
N ASN A 253 -22.62 9.20 -34.19
CA ASN A 253 -23.06 8.99 -35.56
C ASN A 253 -24.06 10.11 -35.91
N ARG A 254 -23.72 11.01 -36.83
CA ARG A 254 -24.72 11.85 -37.51
C ARG A 254 -24.45 11.93 -38.99
N ASN A 255 -25.34 11.27 -39.71
CA ASN A 255 -25.55 11.39 -41.14
C ASN A 255 -26.04 12.80 -41.49
N THR A 256 -25.76 13.11 -42.75
CA THR A 256 -25.97 14.33 -43.55
C THR A 256 -27.37 14.96 -43.52
N GLY A 257 -27.42 16.28 -43.79
CA GLY A 257 -28.67 17.00 -44.07
C GLY A 257 -28.57 18.52 -44.12
N ASN A 258 -28.03 19.06 -45.21
CA ASN A 258 -28.29 20.34 -45.90
C ASN A 258 -28.75 21.64 -45.19
N ALA A 259 -28.05 22.72 -45.62
CA ALA A 259 -28.56 23.99 -46.17
C ALA A 259 -28.69 25.27 -45.29
N HIS A 260 -27.88 26.25 -45.73
CA HIS A 260 -28.14 27.69 -45.94
C HIS A 260 -28.15 28.73 -44.79
N GLN A 261 -27.18 29.65 -44.93
CA GLN A 261 -27.22 31.12 -44.80
C GLN A 261 -27.88 31.76 -43.56
N LEU A 262 -27.12 32.59 -42.81
CA LEU A 262 -27.09 34.06 -43.01
C LEU A 262 -26.07 34.76 -42.10
N LEU A 263 -25.57 35.88 -42.62
CA LEU A 263 -24.52 36.78 -42.13
C LEU A 263 -24.99 37.75 -41.02
N LYS A 264 -23.96 38.42 -40.43
CA LYS A 264 -23.93 39.66 -39.61
C LYS A 264 -23.95 39.37 -38.09
N GLY A 265 -23.11 39.96 -37.24
CA GLY A 265 -22.17 41.07 -37.34
C GLY A 265 -22.15 41.80 -35.98
N LYS A 266 -20.98 42.39 -35.64
CA LYS A 266 -20.69 43.36 -34.56
C LYS A 266 -20.23 42.86 -33.17
N GLN A 267 -19.00 43.33 -32.92
CA GLN A 267 -18.15 43.58 -31.76
C GLN A 267 -18.81 44.21 -30.47
N PRO A 268 -18.02 44.44 -29.39
CA PRO A 268 -18.33 44.05 -28.00
C PRO A 268 -18.85 45.20 -27.11
N TYR A 269 -19.25 44.87 -25.88
CA TYR A 269 -19.39 45.84 -24.78
C TYR A 269 -18.75 45.31 -23.48
N GLN A 270 -17.99 46.22 -22.84
CA GLN A 270 -17.44 46.15 -21.49
C GLN A 270 -18.47 46.62 -20.43
N HIS A 271 -18.10 46.37 -19.17
CA HIS A 271 -18.58 46.93 -17.89
C HIS A 271 -19.85 46.31 -17.29
N GLN A 272 -19.71 45.57 -16.19
CA GLN A 272 -19.45 46.08 -14.83
C GLN A 272 -18.57 45.10 -14.04
#